data_AF-A0A1C6R040-F1
#
_entry.id   AF-A0A1C6R040-F1
#
_cell.length_a   1.000
_cell.length_b   1.000
_cell.length_c   1.000
_cell.angle_alpha   90.00
_cell.angle_beta   90.00
_cell.angle_gamma   90.00
#
_symmetry.space_group_name_H-M   'P 1'
#
loop_
_entity.id
_entity.type
_entity.pdbx_description
1 polymer ?
#
loop_
_entity_poly.entity_id
_entity_poly.type
_entity_poly.pdbx_seq_one_letter_code
_entity_poly.pdbx_strand_id
1 'polypeptide(L)' 'MIRRHELSDAEWELIRPLLPRPVLGRPRLDDRTVLNGIVWKFRTGVAWRDVPERYGSWTSLHTRFRRWAADGTFDRMLL' A
#
# COMPACT_ATOMS: atom_id res chain seq x y z
N MET A 1 8.07 -6.07 -15.00
CA MET A 1 8.08 -4.70 -15.57
C MET A 1 7.39 -3.76 -14.58
N ILE A 2 8.11 -2.79 -14.04
CA ILE A 2 7.59 -1.84 -13.03
C ILE A 2 6.75 -0.78 -13.74
N ARG A 3 5.55 -0.45 -13.22
CA ARG A 3 4.74 0.66 -13.75
C ARG A 3 5.21 1.99 -13.17
N ARG A 4 4.99 3.10 -13.90
CA ARG A 4 5.44 4.49 -13.58
C ARG A 4 5.13 5.00 -12.16
N HIS A 5 4.27 4.33 -11.41
CA HIS A 5 3.87 4.73 -10.06
C HIS A 5 3.91 3.59 -9.03
N GLU A 6 4.54 2.47 -9.35
CA GLU A 6 4.72 1.35 -8.41
C GLU A 6 6.11 1.41 -7.76
N LEU A 7 6.29 0.64 -6.70
CA LEU A 7 7.58 0.37 -6.08
C LEU A 7 8.38 -0.60 -6.95
N SER A 8 9.66 -0.29 -7.14
CA SER A 8 10.66 -1.24 -7.61
C SER A 8 10.82 -2.42 -6.65
N ASP A 9 11.42 -3.51 -7.13
CA ASP A 9 11.71 -4.66 -6.27
C ASP A 9 12.68 -4.27 -5.15
N ALA A 10 13.67 -3.41 -5.41
CA ALA A 10 14.61 -2.93 -4.42
C ALA A 10 13.92 -2.09 -3.31
N GLU A 11 13.07 -1.13 -3.69
CA GLU A 11 12.29 -0.36 -2.72
C GLU A 11 11.36 -1.26 -1.91
N TRP A 12 10.75 -2.26 -2.57
CA TRP A 12 9.89 -3.23 -1.91
C TRP A 12 10.62 -4.05 -0.85
N GLU A 13 11.82 -4.57 -1.15
CA GLU A 13 12.59 -5.36 -0.18
C GLU A 13 13.04 -4.53 1.03
N LEU A 14 13.25 -3.22 0.86
CA LEU A 14 13.54 -2.32 1.97
C LEU A 14 12.32 -2.07 2.86
N ILE A 15 11.13 -1.91 2.25
CA ILE A 15 9.91 -1.52 2.96
C ILE A 15 9.18 -2.72 3.57
N ARG A 16 9.20 -3.88 2.90
CA ARG A 16 8.44 -5.08 3.30
C ARG A 16 8.64 -5.47 4.77
N PRO A 17 9.85 -5.45 5.35
CA PRO A 17 10.06 -5.82 6.76
C PRO A 17 9.40 -4.87 7.76
N LEU A 18 9.08 -3.63 7.34
CA LEU A 18 8.48 -2.59 8.18
C LEU A 18 6.95 -2.70 8.24
N LEU A 19 6.35 -3.49 7.36
CA LEU A 19 4.91 -3.71 7.32
C LEU A 19 4.45 -4.51 8.54
N PRO A 20 3.25 -4.21 9.08
CA PRO A 20 2.70 -4.97 10.18
C PRO A 20 2.47 -6.43 9.77
N ARG A 21 2.80 -7.35 10.68
CA ARG A 21 2.58 -8.78 10.43
C ARG A 21 1.09 -9.05 10.23
N PRO A 22 0.70 -9.87 9.23
CA PRO A 22 -0.69 -10.23 9.05
C PRO A 22 -1.19 -10.99 10.28
N VAL A 23 -2.26 -10.49 10.89
CA VAL A 23 -2.97 -11.20 11.96
C VAL A 23 -3.69 -12.39 11.34
N LEU A 24 -3.52 -13.58 11.93
CA LEU A 24 -4.16 -14.83 11.53
C LEU A 24 -5.67 -14.63 11.27
N GLY A 25 -6.15 -15.09 10.11
CA GLY A 25 -7.53 -14.88 9.66
C GLY A 25 -7.68 -14.94 8.13
N ARG A 26 -8.76 -14.35 7.60
CA ARG A 26 -9.07 -14.32 6.16
C ARG A 26 -7.87 -13.82 5.33
N PRO A 27 -7.52 -14.47 4.21
CA PRO A 27 -6.48 -13.99 3.31
C PRO A 27 -6.72 -12.52 2.95
N ARG A 28 -5.74 -11.68 3.24
CA ARG A 28 -5.77 -10.25 2.90
C ARG A 28 -5.30 -10.06 1.47
N LEU A 29 -5.70 -8.95 0.86
CA LEU A 29 -5.03 -8.49 -0.36
C LEU A 29 -3.53 -8.36 -0.08
N ASP A 30 -2.71 -8.78 -1.03
CA ASP A 30 -1.26 -8.71 -0.96
C ASP A 30 -0.79 -7.29 -0.60
N ASP A 31 0.09 -7.18 0.41
CA ASP A 31 0.47 -5.88 0.96
C ASP A 31 1.29 -5.05 -0.06
N ARG A 32 2.03 -5.69 -0.97
CA ARG A 32 2.71 -4.97 -2.06
C ARG A 32 1.71 -4.33 -3.00
N THR A 33 0.66 -5.06 -3.36
CA THR A 33 -0.43 -4.58 -4.20
C THR A 33 -1.15 -3.40 -3.54
N VAL A 34 -1.46 -3.50 -2.24
CA VAL A 34 -2.07 -2.40 -1.48
C VAL A 34 -1.17 -1.18 -1.44
N LEU A 35 0.11 -1.37 -1.08
CA LEU A 35 1.06 -0.27 -0.97
C LEU A 35 1.28 0.41 -2.32
N ASN A 36 1.37 -0.36 -3.41
CA ASN A 36 1.41 0.20 -4.77
C ASN A 36 0.16 1.02 -5.10
N GLY A 37 -1.03 0.60 -4.69
CA GLY A 37 -2.26 1.38 -4.85
C GLY A 37 -2.24 2.69 -4.07
N ILE A 38 -1.71 2.67 -2.85
CA ILE A 38 -1.54 3.86 -2.00
C ILE A 38 -0.52 4.82 -2.64
N VAL A 39 0.66 4.32 -3.03
CA VAL A 39 1.71 5.11 -3.70
C VAL A 39 1.17 5.71 -5.00
N TRP A 40 0.44 4.94 -5.80
CA TRP A 40 -0.19 5.42 -7.03
C TRP A 40 -1.15 6.58 -6.73
N LYS A 41 -2.05 6.43 -5.74
CA LYS A 41 -2.98 7.49 -5.31
C LYS A 41 -2.26 8.78 -4.96
N PHE A 42 -1.14 8.71 -4.22
CA PHE A 42 -0.42 9.90 -3.79
C PHE A 42 0.44 10.52 -4.90
N ARG A 43 0.97 9.70 -5.82
CA ARG A 43 1.72 10.19 -6.99
C ARG A 43 0.83 10.87 -8.02
N THR A 44 -0.42 10.43 -8.19
CA THR A 44 -1.36 10.98 -9.18
C THR A 44 -2.33 12.02 -8.60
N GLY A 45 -2.56 11.99 -7.30
CA GLY A 45 -3.47 12.92 -6.61
C GLY A 45 -4.96 12.67 -6.84
N VAL A 46 -5.34 11.60 -7.56
CA VAL A 46 -6.76 11.33 -7.83
C VAL A 46 -7.51 10.84 -6.59
N ALA A 47 -8.84 10.89 -6.65
CA ALA A 47 -9.68 10.38 -5.59
C ALA A 47 -9.51 8.87 -5.42
N TRP A 48 -9.68 8.37 -4.19
CA TRP A 48 -9.56 6.94 -3.88
C TRP A 48 -10.44 6.06 -4.79
N ARG A 49 -11.65 6.53 -5.12
CA ARG A 49 -12.62 5.78 -5.94
C ARG A 49 -12.15 5.54 -7.38
N ASP A 50 -11.22 6.37 -7.85
CA ASP A 50 -10.68 6.31 -9.21
C ASP A 50 -9.31 5.60 -9.25
N VAL A 51 -8.86 5.05 -8.12
CA VAL A 51 -7.65 4.23 -8.08
C VAL A 51 -7.90 2.94 -8.87
N PRO A 52 -7.00 2.55 -9.79
CA PRO A 52 -7.21 1.38 -10.63
C PRO A 52 -7.47 0.10 -9.85
N GLU A 53 -8.51 -0.64 -10.25
CA GLU A 53 -8.97 -1.87 -9.59
C GLU A 53 -7.91 -2.98 -9.50
N ARG A 54 -6.87 -2.92 -10.33
CA ARG A 54 -5.70 -3.81 -10.24
C ARG A 54 -4.99 -3.76 -8.89
N TYR A 55 -5.17 -2.69 -8.12
CA TYR A 55 -4.66 -2.55 -6.76
C TYR A 55 -5.64 -3.04 -5.68
N GLY A 56 -6.79 -3.58 -6.08
CA GLY A 56 -7.88 -3.95 -5.19
C GLY A 56 -8.93 -2.84 -5.03
N SER A 57 -9.94 -3.09 -4.20
CA SER A 57 -11.03 -2.13 -4.00
C SER A 57 -10.53 -0.86 -3.30
N TRP A 58 -11.03 0.30 -3.73
CA TRP A 58 -10.69 1.58 -3.11
C TRP A 58 -10.97 1.60 -1.60
N THR A 59 -12.01 0.88 -1.14
CA THR A 59 -12.35 0.72 0.28
C THR A 59 -11.25 0.00 1.05
N SER A 60 -10.66 -1.05 0.46
CA SER A 60 -9.57 -1.82 1.06
C SER A 60 -8.30 -0.98 1.15
N LEU A 61 -7.98 -0.25 0.08
CA LEU A 61 -6.83 0.67 0.03
C LEU A 61 -6.95 1.76 1.09
N HIS A 62 -8.09 2.46 1.12
CA HIS A 62 -8.33 3.55 2.08
C HIS A 62 -8.32 3.03 3.52
N THR A 63 -8.93 1.88 3.79
CA THR A 63 -8.91 1.27 5.13
C THR A 63 -7.49 0.91 5.55
N ARG A 64 -6.67 0.37 4.65
CA ARG A 64 -5.29 0.01 4.96
C ARG A 64 -4.42 1.24 5.18
N PHE A 65 -4.55 2.25 4.31
CA PHE A 65 -3.90 3.54 4.48
C PHE A 65 -4.20 4.12 5.87
N ARG A 66 -5.48 4.20 6.27
CA ARG A 66 -5.85 4.74 7.58
C ARG A 66 -5.25 3.96 8.76
N ARG A 67 -5.21 2.63 8.67
CA ARG A 67 -4.62 1.78 9.72
C ARG A 67 -3.11 1.99 9.82
N TRP A 68 -2.42 1.95 8.69
CA TRP A 68 -0.96 2.12 8.63
C TRP A 68 -0.49 3.53 9.01
N ALA A 69 -1.32 4.54 8.78
CA ALA A 69 -1.08 5.89 9.30
C ALA A 69 -1.28 5.95 10.81
N ALA A 70 -2.31 5.29 11.34
CA ALA A 70 -2.63 5.33 12.76
C ALA A 70 -1.67 4.49 13.64
N ASP A 71 -1.10 3.41 13.10
CA ASP A 71 -0.20 2.51 13.83
C ASP A 71 1.30 2.83 13.61
N GLY A 72 1.62 3.96 12.97
CA GLY A 72 2.99 4.40 12.70
C GLY A 72 3.74 3.55 11.68
N THR A 73 3.06 2.73 10.88
CA THR A 73 3.68 2.00 9.77
C THR A 73 4.34 2.94 8.78
N PHE A 74 3.69 4.04 8.39
CA PHE A 74 4.30 5.00 7.46
C PHE A 74 5.46 5.78 8.08
N ASP A 75 5.39 6.12 9.36
CA ASP A 75 6.49 6.82 10.04
C ASP A 75 7.76 5.97 9.99
N ARG A 76 7.65 4.66 10.25
CA ARG A 76 8.78 3.71 10.13
C ARG A 76 9.39 3.63 8.73
N MET A 77 8.61 3.91 7.68
CA MET A 77 9.09 3.88 6.29
C MET A 77 9.75 5.19 5.85
N LEU A 78 9.44 6.30 6.52
CA LEU A 78 9.87 7.66 6.16
C LEU A 78 11.03 8.19 7.03
N LEU A 79 11.41 7.43 8.07
CA LEU A 79 12.62 7.64 8.87
C LEU A 79 13.85 7.12 8.14
#